data_AF-A0A534BI93-F1
#
_entry.id   AF-A0A534BI93-F1
#
_cell.length_a   1.000
_cell.length_b   1.000
_cell.length_c   1.000
_cell.angle_alpha   90.00
_cell.angle_beta   90.00
_cell.angle_gamma   90.00
#
_symmetry.space_group_name_H-M   'P 1'
#
loop_
_entity.id
_entity.type
_entity.pdbx_description
1 polymer ?
#
loop_
_entity_poly.entity_id
_entity_poly.type
_entity_poly.pdbx_seq_one_letter_code
_entity_poly.pdbx_strand_id
1 'polypeptide(L)'
;MSHRATGPFEVKVVSQKPDTQIARAANLGRLTIDKRFHGELEAISKGEMLATHTEVQGSAAYVALERVTGTLKGRTGSFVLQHSATMIRGKPAASVTVVPDSGTGQLKGISGKMNLTIAPDGAHSYEFDYLVEPEE
;
A
#
# COMPACT_ATOMS: atom_id res chain seq x y z
N MET A 1 -4.86 1.91 -22.55
CA MET A 1 -6.23 1.71 -22.03
C MET A 1 -6.14 1.48 -20.53
N SER A 2 -7.06 2.03 -19.73
CA SER A 2 -7.10 1.77 -18.28
C SER A 2 -7.55 0.34 -18.02
N HIS A 3 -6.82 -0.38 -17.19
CA HIS A 3 -7.13 -1.73 -16.75
C HIS A 3 -7.55 -1.72 -15.28
N ARG A 4 -8.38 -2.69 -14.89
CA ARG A 4 -8.75 -2.94 -13.49
C ARG A 4 -8.31 -4.34 -13.09
N ALA A 5 -7.69 -4.44 -11.92
CA ALA A 5 -7.39 -5.70 -11.24
C ALA A 5 -8.04 -5.73 -9.85
N THR A 6 -8.53 -6.89 -9.43
CA THR A 6 -9.15 -7.09 -8.11
C THR A 6 -8.70 -8.40 -7.48
N GLY A 7 -8.68 -8.45 -6.15
CA GLY A 7 -8.36 -9.68 -5.44
C GLY A 7 -8.23 -9.48 -3.93
N PRO A 8 -8.08 -10.58 -3.18
CA PRO A 8 -7.81 -10.52 -1.75
C PRO A 8 -6.32 -10.28 -1.49
N PHE A 9 -5.99 -9.82 -0.28
CA PHE A 9 -4.62 -9.82 0.21
C PHE A 9 -4.57 -10.09 1.70
N GLU A 10 -3.42 -10.55 2.16
CA GLU A 10 -3.08 -10.70 3.57
C GLU A 10 -2.04 -9.65 3.93
N VAL A 11 -2.09 -9.12 5.15
CA VAL A 11 -1.12 -8.14 5.64
C VAL A 11 -0.69 -8.48 7.06
N LYS A 12 0.62 -8.45 7.28
CA LYS A 12 1.24 -8.47 8.59
C LYS A 12 1.94 -7.14 8.82
N VAL A 13 1.58 -6.48 9.91
CA VAL A 13 2.20 -5.22 10.34
C VAL A 13 2.88 -5.44 11.69
N VAL A 14 4.14 -5.03 11.81
CA VAL A 14 4.90 -5.20 13.06
C VAL A 14 5.49 -3.86 13.51
N SER A 15 5.10 -3.43 14.72
CA SER A 15 5.66 -2.23 15.35
C SER A 15 7.16 -2.35 15.54
N GLN A 16 7.87 -1.31 15.16
CA GLN A 16 9.30 -1.15 15.37
C GLN A 16 9.54 -0.27 16.60
N LYS A 17 10.70 -0.43 17.25
CA LYS A 17 11.12 0.52 18.29
C LYS A 17 11.31 1.89 17.63
N PRO A 18 10.83 2.99 18.23
CA PRO A 18 11.07 4.32 17.65
C PRO A 18 12.57 4.58 17.54
N ASP A 19 13.02 4.91 16.32
CA ASP A 19 14.45 4.90 15.95
C ASP A 19 15.24 6.03 16.59
N THR A 20 14.56 7.12 16.96
CA THR A 20 15.19 8.32 17.47
C THR A 20 14.39 8.93 18.61
N GLN A 21 15.06 9.72 19.44
CA GLN A 21 14.37 10.54 20.44
C GLN A 21 13.43 11.57 19.78
N ILE A 22 13.74 12.02 18.56
CA ILE A 22 12.90 12.92 17.76
C ILE A 22 11.56 12.25 17.44
N ALA A 23 11.57 11.02 16.92
CA ALA A 23 10.34 10.29 16.59
C ALA A 23 9.46 10.05 17.83
N ARG A 24 10.08 9.76 18.99
CA ARG A 24 9.36 9.62 20.27
C ARG A 24 8.72 10.93 20.71
N ALA A 25 9.48 12.03 20.70
CA ALA A 25 8.99 13.34 21.07
C ALA A 25 7.86 13.82 20.14
N ALA A 26 7.90 13.44 18.86
CA ALA A 26 6.87 13.73 17.88
C ALA A 26 5.66 12.76 17.91
N ASN A 27 5.64 11.77 18.81
CA ASN A 27 4.61 10.73 18.88
C ASN A 27 4.37 10.00 17.54
N LEU A 28 5.47 9.64 16.86
CA LEU A 28 5.46 8.87 15.62
C LEU A 28 5.86 7.42 15.87
N GLY A 29 5.00 6.49 15.45
CA GLY A 29 5.30 5.07 15.38
C GLY A 29 5.83 4.67 14.01
N ARG A 30 6.79 3.74 13.97
CA ARG A 30 7.25 3.08 12.74
C ARG A 30 6.84 1.62 12.75
N LEU A 31 6.38 1.11 11.61
CA LEU A 31 5.92 -0.26 11.46
C LEU A 31 6.47 -0.85 10.15
N THR A 32 6.81 -2.14 10.15
CA THR A 32 7.12 -2.87 8.92
C THR A 32 5.85 -3.49 8.35
N ILE A 33 5.79 -3.57 7.02
CA ILE A 33 4.69 -4.15 6.24
C ILE A 33 5.21 -5.37 5.50
N ASP A 34 4.45 -6.45 5.59
CA ASP A 34 4.63 -7.69 4.83
C ASP A 34 3.26 -8.13 4.30
N LYS A 35 3.04 -8.02 2.99
CA LYS A 35 1.76 -8.42 2.36
C LYS A 35 1.94 -9.55 1.38
N ARG A 36 0.85 -10.29 1.20
CA ARG A 36 0.66 -11.22 0.10
C ARG A 36 -0.64 -10.91 -0.62
N PHE A 37 -0.54 -10.56 -1.89
CA PHE A 37 -1.66 -10.33 -2.80
C PHE A 37 -1.94 -11.61 -3.59
N HIS A 38 -3.21 -11.89 -3.82
CA HIS A 38 -3.65 -13.04 -4.60
C HIS A 38 -4.60 -12.63 -5.72
N GLY A 39 -4.74 -13.52 -6.71
CA GLY A 39 -5.69 -13.35 -7.82
C GLY A 39 -5.08 -12.62 -9.02
N GLU A 40 -5.70 -11.54 -9.47
CA GLU A 40 -5.23 -10.82 -10.68
C GLU A 40 -3.88 -10.11 -10.47
N LEU A 41 -3.53 -9.77 -9.22
CA LEU A 41 -2.19 -9.48 -8.73
C LEU A 41 -1.77 -10.62 -7.79
N GLU A 42 -0.91 -11.52 -8.26
CA GLU A 42 -0.26 -12.54 -7.44
C GLU A 42 1.14 -12.03 -7.10
N ALA A 43 1.33 -11.51 -5.88
CA ALA A 43 2.54 -10.81 -5.51
C ALA A 43 2.81 -10.83 -4.00
N ILE A 44 4.05 -10.54 -3.62
CA ILE A 44 4.40 -10.16 -2.26
C ILE A 44 4.79 -8.69 -2.22
N SER A 45 4.58 -8.04 -1.08
CA SER A 45 5.15 -6.72 -0.85
C SER A 45 5.87 -6.62 0.49
N LYS A 46 6.91 -5.79 0.50
CA LYS A 46 7.67 -5.42 1.69
C LYS A 46 7.75 -3.90 1.76
N GLY A 47 7.55 -3.33 2.94
CA GLY A 47 7.54 -1.89 3.09
C GLY A 47 7.64 -1.43 4.53
N GLU A 48 7.57 -0.11 4.70
CA GLU A 48 7.57 0.55 6.00
C GLU A 48 6.50 1.64 6.05
N MET A 49 5.99 1.86 7.25
CA MET A 49 4.93 2.81 7.56
C MET A 49 5.34 3.68 8.74
N LEU A 50 5.06 4.98 8.64
CA LEU A 50 5.02 5.90 9.78
C LEU A 50 3.58 6.22 10.10
N ALA A 51 3.22 6.18 11.38
CA ALA A 51 1.85 6.39 11.83
C ALA A 51 1.81 7.22 13.12
N THR A 52 0.71 7.94 13.31
CA THR A 52 0.40 8.62 14.56
C THR A 52 -1.09 8.53 14.87
N HIS A 53 -1.42 8.50 16.16
CA HIS A 53 -2.78 8.62 16.66
C HIS A 53 -2.89 9.93 17.42
N THR A 54 -4.02 10.60 17.24
CA THR A 54 -4.33 11.79 18.05
C THR A 54 -5.06 11.38 19.32
N GLU A 55 -5.23 12.32 20.25
CA GLU A 55 -6.06 12.11 21.45
C GLU A 55 -7.55 11.89 21.12
N VAL A 56 -8.00 12.34 19.95
CA VAL A 56 -9.38 12.14 19.50
C VAL A 56 -9.53 10.72 18.97
N GLN A 57 -10.37 9.92 19.64
CA GLN A 57 -10.68 8.55 19.24
C GLN A 57 -11.07 8.47 17.75
N GLY A 58 -10.48 7.51 17.05
CA GLY A 58 -10.71 7.32 15.62
C GLY A 58 -10.07 8.37 14.72
N SER A 59 -9.18 9.23 15.24
CA SER A 59 -8.40 10.17 14.43
C SER A 59 -6.92 9.83 14.44
N ALA A 60 -6.37 9.60 13.25
CA ALA A 60 -5.03 9.08 13.04
C ALA A 60 -4.52 9.45 11.64
N ALA A 61 -3.21 9.32 11.42
CA ALA A 61 -2.62 9.44 10.09
C ALA A 61 -1.52 8.40 9.90
N TYR A 62 -1.34 7.96 8.66
CA TYR A 62 -0.17 7.18 8.28
C TYR A 62 0.30 7.49 6.85
N VAL A 63 1.58 7.26 6.62
CA VAL A 63 2.22 7.22 5.30
C VAL A 63 3.05 5.96 5.20
N ALA A 64 3.13 5.38 4.01
CA ALA A 64 3.91 4.17 3.78
C ALA A 64 4.45 4.10 2.36
N LEU A 65 5.57 3.40 2.21
CA LEU A 65 6.07 2.93 0.92
C LEU A 65 6.23 1.42 0.99
N GLU A 66 5.77 0.73 -0.04
CA GLU A 66 6.00 -0.71 -0.17
C GLU A 66 6.38 -1.08 -1.60
N ARG A 67 7.35 -1.98 -1.74
CA ARG A 67 7.69 -2.59 -3.03
C ARG A 67 6.89 -3.86 -3.21
N VAL A 68 6.09 -3.90 -4.26
CA VAL A 68 5.34 -5.07 -4.72
C VAL A 68 6.18 -5.79 -5.76
N THR A 69 6.34 -7.10 -5.65
CA THR A 69 7.05 -7.96 -6.60
C THR A 69 6.21 -9.20 -6.89
N GLY A 70 5.93 -9.47 -8.16
CA GLY A 70 5.10 -10.59 -8.58
C GLY A 70 4.58 -10.47 -10.00
N THR A 71 3.35 -10.93 -10.21
CA THR A 71 2.68 -10.91 -11.51
C THR A 71 1.34 -10.18 -11.45
N LEU A 72 1.10 -9.28 -12.41
CA LEU A 72 -0.16 -8.54 -12.57
C LEU A 72 -0.78 -8.92 -13.92
N LYS A 73 -1.89 -9.66 -13.90
CA LYS A 73 -2.53 -10.24 -15.10
C LYS A 73 -1.52 -10.90 -16.05
N GLY A 74 -0.60 -11.68 -15.49
CA GLY A 74 0.47 -12.38 -16.22
C GLY A 74 1.73 -11.56 -16.53
N ARG A 75 1.74 -10.24 -16.30
CA ARG A 75 2.93 -9.40 -16.48
C ARG A 75 3.81 -9.46 -15.23
N THR A 76 5.04 -9.94 -15.39
CA THR A 76 5.99 -10.11 -14.29
C THR A 76 6.83 -8.86 -14.09
N GLY A 77 6.95 -8.40 -12.85
CA GLY A 77 7.76 -7.24 -12.52
C GLY A 77 7.67 -6.85 -11.04
N SER A 78 8.12 -5.63 -10.76
CA SER A 78 7.92 -4.97 -9.47
C SER A 78 7.52 -3.52 -9.66
N PHE A 79 6.92 -2.91 -8.64
CA PHE A 79 6.66 -1.47 -8.56
C PHE A 79 6.56 -1.05 -7.09
N VAL A 80 6.56 0.26 -6.83
CA VAL A 80 6.40 0.80 -5.47
C VAL A 80 5.03 1.44 -5.35
N LEU A 81 4.31 1.12 -4.28
CA LEU A 81 3.10 1.82 -3.86
C LEU A 81 3.44 2.84 -2.77
N GLN A 82 2.89 4.04 -2.90
CA GLN A 82 2.89 5.08 -1.88
C GLN A 82 1.51 5.21 -1.27
N HIS A 83 1.46 5.24 0.06
CA HIS A 83 0.25 5.45 0.84
C HIS A 83 0.27 6.83 1.48
N SER A 84 -0.86 7.51 1.44
CA SER A 84 -1.17 8.67 2.27
C SER A 84 -2.59 8.52 2.79
N ALA A 85 -2.74 8.45 4.11
CA ALA A 85 -4.03 8.16 4.71
C ALA A 85 -4.25 8.90 6.03
N THR A 86 -5.50 9.27 6.24
CA THR A 86 -6.01 9.88 7.47
C THR A 86 -7.29 9.19 7.89
N MET A 87 -7.53 9.16 9.19
CA MET A 87 -8.81 8.85 9.79
C MET A 87 -9.33 10.13 10.44
N ILE A 88 -10.54 10.55 10.08
CA ILE A 88 -11.20 11.73 10.63
C ILE A 88 -12.38 11.24 11.45
N ARG A 89 -12.17 11.03 12.76
CA ARG A 89 -13.20 10.56 13.70
C ARG A 89 -13.93 9.32 13.17
N GLY A 90 -13.17 8.31 12.76
CA GLY A 90 -13.69 7.06 12.21
C GLY A 90 -13.97 7.07 10.69
N LYS A 91 -13.87 8.22 10.01
CA LYS A 91 -14.03 8.31 8.55
C LYS A 91 -12.67 8.19 7.86
N PRO A 92 -12.40 7.12 7.08
CA PRO A 92 -11.14 6.99 6.34
C PRO A 92 -11.09 7.92 5.13
N ALA A 93 -9.93 8.53 4.91
CA ALA A 93 -9.55 9.15 3.65
C ALA A 93 -8.14 8.69 3.29
N ALA A 94 -8.02 7.88 2.24
CA ALA A 94 -6.77 7.25 1.85
C ALA A 94 -6.53 7.37 0.34
N SER A 95 -5.25 7.49 -0.02
CA SER A 95 -4.75 7.39 -1.39
C SER A 95 -3.59 6.41 -1.41
N VAL A 96 -3.69 5.39 -2.25
CA VAL A 96 -2.58 4.47 -2.54
C VAL A 96 -2.29 4.53 -4.02
N THR A 97 -1.09 4.96 -4.40
CA THR A 97 -0.73 5.21 -5.80
C THR A 97 0.61 4.58 -6.14
N VAL A 98 0.77 4.16 -7.39
CA VAL A 98 2.07 3.75 -7.91
C VAL A 98 3.02 4.95 -7.92
N VAL A 99 4.22 4.79 -7.39
CA VAL A 99 5.29 5.79 -7.51
C VAL A 99 5.74 5.82 -8.97
N PRO A 100 5.76 7.00 -9.63
CA PRO A 100 6.20 7.11 -11.02
C PRO A 100 7.55 6.44 -11.27
N ASP A 101 7.68 5.79 -12.42
CA ASP A 101 8.90 5.12 -12.89
C ASP A 101 9.47 4.03 -11.96
N SER A 102 8.71 3.59 -10.96
CA SER A 102 9.13 2.52 -10.04
C SER A 102 8.98 1.11 -10.62
N GLY A 103 8.25 1.01 -11.74
CA GLY A 103 7.95 -0.22 -12.47
C GLY A 103 9.19 -0.89 -13.08
N THR A 104 9.28 -2.21 -12.97
CA THR A 104 10.37 -3.02 -13.53
C THR A 104 9.84 -4.21 -14.35
N GLY A 105 10.69 -4.83 -15.15
CA GLY A 105 10.31 -5.95 -16.02
C GLY A 105 9.18 -5.53 -16.98
N GLN A 106 8.16 -6.38 -17.09
CA GLN A 106 6.99 -6.14 -17.95
C GLN A 106 5.99 -5.13 -17.37
N LEU A 107 6.33 -4.53 -16.22
CA LEU A 107 5.58 -3.48 -15.54
C LEU A 107 6.30 -2.12 -15.61
N LYS A 108 7.32 -1.96 -16.45
CA LYS A 108 7.88 -0.63 -16.74
C LYS A 108 6.78 0.31 -17.26
N GLY A 109 6.85 1.58 -16.89
CA GLY A 109 5.82 2.57 -17.23
C GLY A 109 4.49 2.39 -16.49
N ILE A 110 4.40 1.48 -15.51
CA ILE A 110 3.16 1.32 -14.73
C ILE A 110 2.81 2.59 -13.97
N SER A 111 1.55 2.98 -14.06
CA SER A 111 0.92 3.99 -13.21
C SER A 111 -0.45 3.51 -12.74
N GLY A 112 -0.95 4.05 -11.64
CA GLY A 112 -2.26 3.63 -11.15
C GLY A 112 -2.56 4.01 -9.70
N LYS A 113 -3.78 3.71 -9.30
CA LYS A 113 -4.31 3.92 -7.95
C LYS A 113 -4.96 2.64 -7.44
N MET A 114 -4.64 2.28 -6.21
CA MET A 114 -5.21 1.15 -5.50
C MET A 114 -6.15 1.63 -4.40
N ASN A 115 -7.33 1.01 -4.33
CA ASN A 115 -8.27 1.14 -3.23
C ASN A 115 -8.19 -0.14 -2.39
N LEU A 116 -8.15 0.01 -1.07
CA LEU A 116 -8.11 -1.11 -0.13
C LEU A 116 -9.42 -1.13 0.65
N THR A 117 -10.03 -2.30 0.77
CA THR A 117 -11.27 -2.52 1.53
C THR A 117 -11.02 -3.55 2.62
N ILE A 118 -11.61 -3.32 3.79
CA ILE A 118 -11.65 -4.28 4.89
C ILE A 118 -13.11 -4.60 5.15
N ALA A 119 -13.50 -5.86 4.96
CA ALA A 119 -14.85 -6.33 5.21
C ALA A 119 -15.11 -6.45 6.73
N PRO A 120 -16.39 -6.52 7.17
CA PRO A 120 -16.73 -6.61 8.60
C PRO A 120 -16.14 -7.82 9.32
N ASP A 121 -15.83 -8.89 8.59
CA ASP A 121 -15.16 -10.11 9.09
C ASP A 121 -13.63 -9.99 9.17
N GLY A 122 -13.07 -8.85 8.76
CA GLY A 122 -11.64 -8.57 8.74
C GLY A 122 -10.93 -8.99 7.45
N ALA A 123 -11.64 -9.55 6.46
CA ALA A 123 -11.03 -9.90 5.17
C ALA A 123 -10.61 -8.63 4.40
N HIS A 124 -9.41 -8.65 3.83
CA HIS A 124 -8.86 -7.53 3.08
C HIS A 124 -8.93 -7.80 1.58
N SER A 125 -9.31 -6.78 0.80
CA SER A 125 -9.33 -6.83 -0.66
C SER A 125 -8.83 -5.54 -1.29
N TYR A 126 -8.37 -5.63 -2.53
CA TYR A 126 -7.95 -4.48 -3.32
C TYR A 126 -8.77 -4.37 -4.61
N GLU A 127 -8.91 -3.12 -5.06
CA GLU A 127 -9.22 -2.75 -6.43
C GLU A 127 -8.08 -1.88 -6.95
N PHE A 128 -7.49 -2.24 -8.08
CA PHE A 128 -6.34 -1.56 -8.64
C PHE A 128 -6.65 -1.12 -10.07
N ASP A 129 -6.83 0.19 -10.25
CA ASP A 129 -6.94 0.82 -11.56
C ASP A 129 -5.56 1.24 -12.03
N TYR A 130 -5.12 0.74 -13.18
CA TYR A 130 -3.75 0.92 -13.65
C TYR A 130 -3.63 1.06 -15.17
N LEU A 131 -2.50 1.63 -15.57
CA LEU A 131 -2.00 1.69 -16.94
C LEU A 131 -0.62 1.04 -16.96
N VAL A 132 -0.35 0.24 -17.99
CA VAL A 132 0.99 -0.23 -18.35
C VAL A 132 1.14 0.00 -19.84
N GLU A 133 2.17 0.73 -20.22
CA GLU A 133 2.47 0.93 -21.64
C GLU A 133 2.90 -0.41 -22.27
N PRO A 134 2.55 -0.67 -23.54
CA PRO A 134 3.11 -1.80 -24.27
C PRO A 134 4.63 -1.68 -24.30
N GLU A 135 5.34 -2.81 -24.25
CA GLU A 135 6.76 -2.81 -24.64
C GLU A 135 6.84 -2.45 -26.13
N GLU A 136 7.65 -1.44 -26.47
CA GLU A 136 8.03 -1.13 -27.86
C GLU A 136 8.85 -2.27 -28.49
#